data_AF-A0A1A6GUN2-F1
#
_entry.id   AF-A0A1A6GUN2-F1
#
_cell.length_a   1.000
_cell.length_b   1.000
_cell.length_c   1.000
_cell.angle_alpha   90.00
_cell.angle_beta   90.00
_cell.angle_gamma   90.00
#
_symmetry.space_group_name_H-M   'P 1'
#
loop_
_entity.id
_entity.type
_entity.pdbx_description
1 polymer ?
#
loop_
_entity_poly.entity_id
_entity_poly.type
_entity_poly.pdbx_seq_one_letter_code
_entity_poly.pdbx_strand_id
1 'polypeptide(L)' 'MNVNDSVTKQKFDNLYCCRESILDGLKRTTDMMFGGKQVVVCGYGEVGKGCCAALKAMGSIVYVTEIDPICALQA' A
#
# COMPACT_ATOMS: atom_id res chain seq x y z
N MET A 1 -19.37 -6.65 -18.06
CA MET A 1 -19.46 -5.91 -16.79
C MET A 1 -18.06 -5.88 -16.19
N ASN A 2 -17.47 -4.71 -15.94
CA ASN A 2 -16.19 -4.61 -15.22
C ASN A 2 -16.47 -4.66 -13.72
N VAL A 3 -16.13 -5.76 -13.06
CA VAL A 3 -16.37 -5.96 -11.62
C VAL A 3 -15.38 -5.17 -10.78
N ASN A 4 -14.20 -4.86 -11.33
CA ASN A 4 -13.14 -4.17 -10.59
C ASN A 4 -13.51 -2.72 -10.24
N ASP A 5 -14.32 -2.07 -11.08
CA ASP A 5 -14.75 -0.67 -10.87
C ASP A 5 -15.95 -0.56 -9.93
N SER A 6 -16.47 -1.69 -9.44
CA SER A 6 -17.48 -1.64 -8.39
C SER A 6 -16.86 -1.06 -7.12
N VAL A 7 -17.56 -0.11 -6.50
CA VAL A 7 -17.05 0.63 -5.33
C VAL A 7 -16.67 -0.34 -4.19
N THR A 8 -17.44 -1.42 -4.02
CA THR A 8 -17.17 -2.46 -3.04
C THR A 8 -15.90 -3.23 -3.35
N LYS A 9 -15.67 -3.66 -4.60
CA LYS A 9 -14.42 -4.33 -4.96
C LYS A 9 -13.26 -3.36 -4.86
N GLN A 10 -13.31 -2.21 -5.54
CA GLN A 10 -12.17 -1.31 -5.61
C GLN A 10 -11.76 -0.77 -4.23
N LYS A 11 -12.71 -0.31 -3.40
CA LYS A 11 -12.38 0.29 -2.11
C LYS A 11 -12.13 -0.72 -1.00
N PHE A 12 -12.63 -1.96 -1.11
CA PHE A 12 -12.31 -2.99 -0.10
C PHE A 12 -11.15 -3.86 -0.50
N ASP A 13 -11.20 -4.46 -1.67
CA ASP A 13 -10.18 -5.40 -2.12
C ASP A 13 -8.86 -4.68 -2.35
N ASN A 14 -8.85 -3.62 -3.17
CA ASN A 14 -7.59 -2.99 -3.52
C ASN A 14 -7.00 -2.19 -2.35
N LEU A 15 -7.83 -1.54 -1.53
CA LEU A 15 -7.33 -0.69 -0.43
C LEU A 15 -7.10 -1.49 0.86
N TYR A 16 -8.13 -2.16 1.39
CA TYR A 16 -8.05 -2.81 2.71
C TYR A 16 -7.40 -4.18 2.65
N CYS A 17 -7.67 -4.99 1.62
CA CYS A 17 -7.06 -6.32 1.52
C CYS A 17 -5.54 -6.22 1.29
N CYS A 18 -5.09 -5.29 0.44
CA CYS A 18 -3.66 -5.03 0.24
C CYS A 18 -2.96 -4.48 1.49
N ARG A 19 -3.66 -3.71 2.33
CA ARG A 19 -3.12 -3.21 3.61
C ARG A 19 -2.74 -4.35 4.56
N GLU A 20 -3.54 -5.42 4.62
CA GLU A 20 -3.27 -6.56 5.51
C GLU A 20 -2.27 -7.54 4.88
N SER A 21 -2.53 -7.95 3.65
CA SER A 21 -1.76 -8.99 2.96
C SER A 21 -0.30 -8.62 2.71
N ILE A 22 0.02 -7.34 2.51
CA ILE A 22 1.41 -6.93 2.26
C ILE A 22 2.32 -7.18 3.47
N LEU A 23 1.83 -6.88 4.67
CA LEU A 23 2.60 -7.10 5.90
C LEU A 23 2.74 -8.59 6.19
N ASP A 24 1.68 -9.36 5.96
CA ASP A 24 1.71 -10.81 6.14
C ASP A 24 2.73 -11.47 5.20
N GLY A 25 2.66 -11.17 3.90
CA GLY A 25 3.59 -11.70 2.91
C GLY A 25 5.05 -11.32 3.20
N LEU A 26 5.31 -10.03 3.46
CA LEU A 26 6.66 -9.57 3.72
C LEU A 26 7.25 -10.13 5.03
N LYS A 27 6.46 -10.18 6.11
CA LYS A 27 6.91 -10.77 7.39
C LYS A 27 7.21 -12.25 7.22
N ARG A 28 6.33 -13.00 6.55
CA ARG A 28 6.50 -14.45 6.37
C ARG A 28 7.70 -14.83 5.51
N THR A 29 8.07 -14.00 4.53
CA THR A 29 9.19 -14.31 3.64
C THR A 29 10.54 -13.83 4.19
N THR A 30 10.55 -12.75 4.97
CA THR A 30 11.81 -12.08 5.35
C THR A 30 12.09 -12.06 6.84
N ASP A 31 11.09 -12.27 7.68
CA ASP A 31 11.16 -12.14 9.15
C ASP A 31 11.82 -10.82 9.62
N MET A 32 11.82 -9.79 8.77
CA MET A 32 12.47 -8.51 9.06
C MET A 32 11.56 -7.56 9.84
N MET A 33 12.17 -6.77 10.73
CA MET A 33 11.49 -5.65 11.39
C MET A 33 11.41 -4.46 10.42
N PHE A 34 10.19 -3.98 10.16
CA PHE A 34 9.95 -2.83 9.26
C PHE A 34 10.08 -1.47 9.95
N GLY A 35 9.93 -1.42 11.29
CA GLY A 35 10.07 -0.19 12.06
C GLY A 35 11.44 0.47 11.87
N GLY A 36 11.45 1.75 11.50
CA GLY A 36 12.64 2.55 11.24
C GLY A 36 13.33 2.27 9.89
N LYS A 37 12.88 1.28 9.11
CA LYS A 37 13.43 1.03 7.77
C LYS A 37 12.83 1.96 6.74
N GLN A 38 13.63 2.27 5.73
CA GLN A 38 13.19 3.02 4.56
C GLN A 38 12.58 2.04 3.54
N VAL A 39 11.35 2.30 3.11
CA VAL A 39 10.62 1.48 2.15
C VAL A 39 10.11 2.36 1.03
N VAL A 40 10.28 1.94 -0.22
CA VAL A 40 9.79 2.65 -1.40
C VAL A 40 8.56 1.92 -1.93
N VAL A 41 7.48 2.65 -2.15
CA VAL A 41 6.25 2.16 -2.78
C VAL A 41 6.10 2.83 -4.15
N CYS A 42 6.11 2.01 -5.20
CA CYS A 42 5.91 2.49 -6.56
C CYS A 42 4.42 2.49 -6.90
N GLY A 43 3.82 3.66 -6.93
CA GLY A 43 2.40 3.87 -7.19
C GLY A 43 1.58 4.15 -5.91
N TYR A 44 0.66 5.11 -6.00
CA TYR A 44 -0.23 5.60 -4.96
C TYR A 44 -1.71 5.59 -5.39
N GLY A 45 -2.07 4.62 -6.24
CA GLY A 45 -3.47 4.24 -6.44
C GLY A 45 -4.08 3.57 -5.20
N GLU A 46 -5.25 2.96 -5.35
CA GLU A 46 -5.96 2.32 -4.21
C GLU A 46 -5.12 1.24 -3.51
N VAL A 47 -4.37 0.43 -4.27
CA VAL A 47 -3.42 -0.56 -3.71
C VAL A 47 -2.27 0.13 -2.99
N GLY A 48 -1.65 1.11 -3.64
CA GLY A 48 -0.51 1.86 -3.09
C GLY A 48 -0.84 2.55 -1.77
N LYS A 49 -2.04 3.15 -1.67
CA LYS A 49 -2.58 3.75 -0.44
C LYS A 49 -2.69 2.74 0.69
N GLY A 50 -3.21 1.54 0.41
CA GLY A 50 -3.30 0.44 1.39
C GLY A 50 -1.93 0.02 1.89
N CYS A 51 -0.99 -0.19 0.97
CA CYS A 51 0.38 -0.58 1.27
C CYS A 51 1.13 0.47 2.09
N CYS A 52 1.04 1.74 1.72
CA CYS A 52 1.67 2.84 2.45
C CYS A 52 1.12 2.97 3.87
N ALA A 53 -0.21 2.88 4.02
CA ALA A 53 -0.85 2.96 5.34
C ALA A 53 -0.39 1.83 6.27
N ALA A 54 -0.26 0.61 5.76
CA ALA A 54 0.25 -0.54 6.51
C ALA A 54 1.70 -0.36 6.95
N LEU A 55 2.58 0.00 6.01
CA LEU A 55 4.02 0.15 6.26
C LEU A 55 4.32 1.33 7.20
N LYS A 56 3.56 2.43 7.08
CA LYS A 56 3.64 3.59 7.97
C LYS A 56 3.16 3.26 9.38
N ALA A 57 2.07 2.47 9.52
CA ALA A 57 1.59 2.01 10.81
C ALA A 57 2.59 1.09 11.54
N MET A 58 3.42 0.37 10.79
CA MET A 58 4.53 -0.42 11.33
C MET A 58 5.77 0.41 11.74
N GLY A 59 5.72 1.73 11.57
CA GLY A 59 6.83 2.63 11.92
C GLY A 59 7.93 2.72 10.87
N SER A 60 7.67 2.28 9.63
CA SER A 60 8.62 2.42 8.52
C SER A 60 8.59 3.85 7.96
N ILE A 61 9.71 4.31 7.43
CA ILE A 61 9.79 5.54 6.65
C ILE A 61 9.43 5.20 5.20
N VAL A 62 8.23 5.60 4.77
CA VAL A 62 7.70 5.27 3.46
C VAL A 62 7.96 6.41 2.48
N TYR A 63 8.59 6.09 1.36
CA TYR A 63 8.74 6.96 0.19
C TYR A 63 7.83 6.45 -0.93
N VAL A 64 7.22 7.37 -1.67
CA VAL A 64 6.30 7.03 -2.75
C VAL A 64 6.82 7.59 -4.06
N THR A 65 6.78 6.81 -5.13
CA THR A 65 7.03 7.28 -6.49
C THR A 65 5.75 7.19 -7.29
N GLU A 66 5.33 8.31 -7.89
CA GLU A 66 4.14 8.38 -8.73
C GLU A 66 4.40 9.17 -10.00
N ILE A 67 3.72 8.75 -11.06
CA ILE A 67 3.66 9.47 -12.34
C ILE A 67 2.44 10.40 -12.39
N ASP A 68 1.36 10.04 -11.68
CA ASP A 68 0.15 10.86 -11.63
C ASP A 68 0.35 11.97 -10.57
N PRO A 69 0.30 13.25 -10.97
CA PRO A 69 0.55 14.36 -10.05
C PRO A 69 -0.51 14.48 -8.94
N ILE A 70 -1.74 14.02 -9.18
CA ILE A 70 -2.82 14.05 -8.18
C ILE A 70 -2.56 12.99 -7.12
N CYS A 71 -2.22 11.78 -7.54
CA CYS A 71 -1.87 10.71 -6.62
C CYS A 71 -0.58 11.01 -5.85
N ALA A 72 0.41 11.65 -6.50
CA ALA A 72 1.63 12.11 -5.84
C ALA A 72 1.36 13.16 -4.76
N LEU A 73 0.41 14.07 -4.98
CA LEU A 73 0.02 15.07 -3.97
C LEU A 73 -0.73 14.46 -2.79
N GLN A 74 -1.41 13.32 -2.99
CA GLN A 74 -2.11 12.59 -1.92
C GLN A 74 -1.18 11.72 -1.06
N ALA A 75 0.05 11.46 -1.52
CA ALA A 75 1.02 10.54 -0.92
C ALA A 75 1.69 11.08 0.35
#